data_AF-A0A4Q5V6E4-F1
#
_entry.id   AF-A0A4Q5V6E4-F1
#
_cell.length_a   1.000
_cell.length_b   1.000
_cell.length_c   1.000
_cell.angle_alpha   90.00
_cell.angle_beta   90.00
_cell.angle_gamma   90.00
#
_symmetry.space_group_name_H-M   'P 1'
#
loop_
_entity.id
_entity.type
_entity.pdbx_description
1 polymer ?
#
loop_
_entity_poly.entity_id
_entity_poly.type
_entity_poly.pdbx_seq_one_letter_code
_entity_poly.pdbx_strand_id
1 'polypeptide(L)'
;MKTFCTLVLLFSAYALSAQVKIGNNQSNLNPNSLLELESTNRGLLLPRLTTAQINNMNNPPMGMFVFNSTDSSLYIRRDTGWCILPVASNANAKTLFWASNGNSISNTNIGRVDVVSNDGFLAKGALTQGADLTEAGAGTKLIWYPKKAAFRAGYVTGPNWDKDSIGNYSFATGYDTKANGDGAIAIGSASVASGVNTFAVGANNTSSGNHAAGIGSFNLAAGDYTTVIGASNTVAGYASNGIGAFNGVFGSYAGAIGIADSITGTVGYAFGRYNSVKGYGGIGVGAFLNVNADFAKSFGESNLLNGYSSYSFGNFNSTDSAFSMAIGFAQNLAGTASIAVGSNNFTKGKYATAIGRNLYAKSHGGAVTGIFNDSMDAANPNDFHPLNRIFQIGNGTAENARSNAMTVLQNGNVGVGTTTPVQKLEVNGNIRQAAYSQSVTVAATSVSNFVWTHNLGYQPIIMISLDQTGGSNCESVSFSYAHVDNNSLRISLRNNHSSAGASGIVRWIVVY
;
A
#
# COMPACT_ATOMS: atom_id res chain seq x y z
N MET A 1 -115.63 34.06 -74.93
CA MET A 1 -115.51 34.35 -73.47
C MET A 1 -114.88 33.11 -72.82
N LYS A 2 -113.59 33.14 -72.44
CA LYS A 2 -113.04 33.32 -71.06
C LYS A 2 -112.89 32.01 -70.21
N THR A 3 -111.62 31.58 -70.01
CA THR A 3 -110.96 31.21 -68.70
C THR A 3 -111.17 29.85 -67.94
N PHE A 4 -110.04 29.10 -67.73
CA PHE A 4 -109.55 28.16 -66.64
C PHE A 4 -110.34 26.88 -66.21
N CYS A 5 -109.81 25.72 -65.70
CA CYS A 5 -108.67 25.37 -64.81
C CYS A 5 -108.43 23.80 -64.67
N THR A 6 -107.17 23.32 -64.73
CA THR A 6 -106.43 22.25 -63.95
C THR A 6 -106.72 20.71 -63.95
N LEU A 7 -105.60 19.94 -63.96
CA LEU A 7 -105.38 18.47 -63.96
C LEU A 7 -104.68 18.00 -62.65
N VAL A 8 -104.99 16.81 -62.09
CA VAL A 8 -104.20 16.11 -61.04
C VAL A 8 -104.26 14.57 -61.19
N LEU A 9 -103.11 13.88 -61.02
CA LEU A 9 -102.89 12.41 -61.01
C LEU A 9 -101.96 12.04 -59.82
N LEU A 10 -102.16 10.90 -59.15
CA LEU A 10 -101.40 10.43 -57.96
C LEU A 10 -100.84 9.00 -58.14
N PHE A 11 -99.63 8.75 -57.58
CA PHE A 11 -98.74 7.57 -57.73
C PHE A 11 -98.60 6.74 -56.42
N SER A 12 -98.19 5.47 -56.52
CA SER A 12 -97.93 4.50 -55.42
C SER A 12 -96.42 4.30 -55.10
N ALA A 13 -96.08 3.80 -53.90
CA ALA A 13 -94.72 3.70 -53.36
C ALA A 13 -94.30 2.26 -52.93
N TYR A 14 -93.02 1.91 -53.12
CA TYR A 14 -92.32 0.75 -52.54
C TYR A 14 -91.04 1.20 -51.83
N ALA A 15 -90.69 0.57 -50.71
CA ALA A 15 -89.49 0.86 -49.91
C ALA A 15 -88.32 -0.07 -50.29
N LEU A 16 -87.12 0.50 -50.49
CA LEU A 16 -85.87 -0.20 -50.79
C LEU A 16 -84.82 0.10 -49.71
N SER A 17 -83.97 -0.89 -49.40
CA SER A 17 -82.92 -0.85 -48.38
C SER A 17 -81.93 0.33 -48.58
N ALA A 18 -81.62 1.04 -47.49
CA ALA A 18 -80.88 2.30 -47.50
C ALA A 18 -79.34 2.17 -47.45
N GLN A 19 -78.75 1.15 -48.09
CA GLN A 19 -77.30 1.03 -48.26
C GLN A 19 -76.91 1.60 -49.62
N VAL A 20 -75.84 2.41 -49.65
CA VAL A 20 -75.36 3.04 -50.88
C VAL A 20 -74.01 2.45 -51.25
N LYS A 21 -73.94 1.73 -52.37
CA LYS A 21 -72.67 1.36 -53.02
C LYS A 21 -72.49 2.15 -54.30
N ILE A 22 -71.35 2.80 -54.45
CA ILE A 22 -71.01 3.61 -55.63
C ILE A 22 -69.75 3.03 -56.26
N GLY A 23 -69.86 2.65 -57.55
CA GLY A 23 -68.76 2.16 -58.37
C GLY A 23 -68.94 0.71 -58.86
N ASN A 24 -67.86 -0.08 -58.90
CA ASN A 24 -67.82 -1.45 -59.40
C ASN A 24 -68.57 -2.44 -58.48
N ASN A 25 -68.96 -3.61 -59.01
CA ASN A 25 -69.57 -4.72 -58.24
C ASN A 25 -70.78 -4.34 -57.36
N GLN A 26 -71.70 -3.52 -57.90
CA GLN A 26 -72.89 -3.01 -57.17
C GLN A 26 -73.80 -4.10 -56.59
N SER A 27 -73.76 -5.32 -57.15
CA SER A 27 -74.56 -6.47 -56.67
C SER A 27 -73.96 -7.20 -55.48
N ASN A 28 -72.71 -6.92 -55.12
CA ASN A 28 -72.03 -7.54 -53.98
C ASN A 28 -71.77 -6.46 -52.92
N LEU A 29 -72.75 -6.30 -52.04
CA LEU A 29 -72.76 -5.29 -50.98
C LEU A 29 -72.12 -5.87 -49.71
N ASN A 30 -71.18 -5.15 -49.09
CA ASN A 30 -70.69 -5.52 -47.77
C ASN A 30 -71.77 -5.22 -46.72
N PRO A 31 -72.36 -6.20 -46.03
CA PRO A 31 -73.47 -5.96 -45.10
C PRO A 31 -73.10 -5.07 -43.89
N ASN A 32 -71.81 -4.82 -43.65
CA ASN A 32 -71.32 -3.97 -42.55
C ASN A 32 -71.06 -2.51 -42.97
N SER A 33 -71.32 -2.11 -44.22
CA SER A 33 -71.10 -0.74 -44.68
C SER A 33 -72.43 0.00 -44.88
N LEU A 34 -72.52 1.25 -44.41
CA LEU A 34 -73.62 2.14 -44.78
C LEU A 34 -73.37 2.80 -46.15
N LEU A 35 -72.09 3.09 -46.43
CA LEU A 35 -71.59 3.60 -47.69
C LEU A 35 -70.35 2.79 -48.11
N GLU A 36 -70.38 2.24 -49.32
CA GLU A 36 -69.25 1.53 -49.92
C GLU A 36 -68.86 2.20 -51.24
N LEU A 37 -67.56 2.45 -51.41
CA LEU A 37 -67.00 3.02 -52.63
C LEU A 37 -66.03 2.01 -53.22
N GLU A 38 -66.34 1.48 -54.40
CA GLU A 38 -65.48 0.50 -55.06
C GLU A 38 -65.13 0.99 -56.46
N SER A 39 -63.85 1.27 -56.73
CA SER A 39 -63.41 1.60 -58.07
C SER A 39 -61.93 1.28 -58.21
N THR A 40 -61.51 0.91 -59.41
CA THR A 40 -60.11 0.68 -59.75
C THR A 40 -59.36 1.97 -60.11
N ASN A 41 -60.07 3.08 -60.33
CA ASN A 41 -59.48 4.35 -60.77
C ASN A 41 -60.17 5.62 -60.23
N ARG A 42 -61.14 5.50 -59.32
CA ARG A 42 -61.84 6.63 -58.66
C ARG A 42 -61.85 6.41 -57.15
N GLY A 43 -62.06 7.47 -56.37
CA GLY A 43 -62.12 7.40 -54.91
C GLY A 43 -63.07 8.43 -54.31
N LEU A 44 -63.11 8.51 -52.97
CA LEU A 44 -63.84 9.55 -52.26
C LEU A 44 -63.11 10.88 -52.40
N LEU A 45 -63.74 11.86 -53.07
CA LEU A 45 -63.27 13.24 -53.04
C LEU A 45 -63.99 14.00 -51.93
N LEU A 46 -63.24 14.41 -50.90
CA LEU A 46 -63.78 15.19 -49.79
C LEU A 46 -63.91 16.68 -50.15
N PRO A 47 -64.75 17.46 -49.44
CA PRO A 47 -64.79 18.91 -49.60
C PRO A 47 -63.40 19.51 -49.48
N ARG A 48 -63.00 20.27 -50.51
CA ARG A 48 -61.70 20.94 -50.58
C ARG A 48 -61.88 22.38 -50.13
N LEU A 49 -61.40 22.69 -48.94
CA LEU A 49 -61.58 23.99 -48.30
C LEU A 49 -60.22 24.60 -47.99
N THR A 50 -60.09 25.93 -48.10
CA THR A 50 -58.89 26.63 -47.62
C THR A 50 -58.88 26.69 -46.09
N THR A 51 -57.73 26.93 -45.47
CA THR A 51 -57.64 27.10 -44.01
C THR A 51 -58.61 28.16 -43.49
N ALA A 52 -58.80 29.26 -44.22
CA ALA A 52 -59.76 30.31 -43.88
C ALA A 52 -61.22 29.81 -43.92
N GLN A 53 -61.56 29.00 -44.93
CA GLN A 53 -62.89 28.40 -45.03
C GLN A 53 -63.14 27.38 -43.91
N ILE A 54 -62.11 26.61 -43.54
CA ILE A 54 -62.20 25.61 -42.46
C ILE A 54 -62.42 26.27 -41.11
N ASN A 55 -61.69 27.35 -40.82
CA ASN A 55 -61.81 28.09 -39.56
C ASN A 55 -63.12 28.86 -39.43
N ASN A 56 -63.72 29.27 -40.56
CA ASN A 56 -64.99 30.01 -40.60
C ASN A 56 -66.22 29.09 -40.73
N MET A 57 -66.06 27.77 -40.61
CA MET A 57 -67.21 26.86 -40.59
C MET A 57 -68.00 27.02 -39.29
N ASN A 58 -69.28 27.32 -39.41
CA ASN A 58 -70.19 27.41 -38.28
C ASN A 58 -70.61 26.01 -37.82
N ASN A 59 -70.24 25.66 -36.58
CA ASN A 59 -70.62 24.42 -35.89
C ASN A 59 -70.42 23.11 -36.70
N PRO A 60 -69.22 22.83 -37.24
CA PRO A 60 -68.97 21.56 -37.93
C PRO A 60 -69.05 20.38 -36.93
N PRO A 61 -69.82 19.33 -37.23
CA PRO A 61 -69.98 18.17 -36.35
C PRO A 61 -68.68 17.39 -36.18
N MET A 62 -68.48 16.81 -34.99
CA MET A 62 -67.36 15.91 -34.72
C MET A 62 -67.37 14.71 -35.67
N GLY A 63 -66.18 14.31 -36.14
CA GLY A 63 -66.00 13.24 -37.10
C GLY A 63 -66.08 13.67 -38.57
N MET A 64 -66.41 14.94 -38.85
CA MET A 64 -66.41 15.48 -40.22
C MET A 64 -65.01 15.42 -40.84
N PHE A 65 -64.90 14.92 -42.07
CA PHE A 65 -63.66 14.91 -42.85
C PHE A 65 -63.66 15.99 -43.93
N VAL A 66 -62.57 16.74 -44.04
CA VAL A 66 -62.35 17.73 -45.11
C VAL A 66 -60.92 17.64 -45.61
N PHE A 67 -60.70 17.97 -46.88
CA PHE A 67 -59.35 18.15 -47.41
C PHE A 67 -59.01 19.63 -47.38
N ASN A 68 -57.99 20.02 -46.63
CA ASN A 68 -57.52 21.39 -46.65
C ASN A 68 -56.66 21.62 -47.89
N SER A 69 -57.14 22.44 -48.82
CA SER A 69 -56.42 22.74 -50.07
C SER A 69 -55.27 23.72 -49.89
N THR A 70 -55.21 24.44 -48.75
CA THR A 70 -54.11 25.38 -48.46
C THR A 70 -52.84 24.64 -48.02
N ASP A 71 -52.96 23.54 -47.28
CA ASP A 71 -51.81 22.75 -46.77
C ASP A 71 -51.77 21.30 -47.31
N SER A 72 -52.67 20.96 -48.24
CA SER A 72 -52.78 19.64 -48.88
C SER A 72 -52.96 18.47 -47.92
N SER A 73 -53.64 18.69 -46.79
CA SER A 73 -53.81 17.68 -45.74
C SER A 73 -55.26 17.27 -45.52
N LEU A 74 -55.47 16.02 -45.12
CA LEU A 74 -56.76 15.53 -44.66
C LEU A 74 -57.00 15.96 -43.21
N TYR A 75 -58.15 16.52 -42.91
CA TYR A 75 -58.56 16.92 -41.57
C TYR A 75 -59.78 16.14 -41.11
N ILE A 76 -59.84 15.86 -39.80
CA ILE A 76 -61.02 15.36 -39.08
C ILE A 76 -61.40 16.33 -37.97
N ARG A 77 -62.68 16.67 -37.86
CA ARG A 77 -63.20 17.51 -36.76
C ARG A 77 -63.22 16.72 -35.45
N ARG A 78 -62.60 17.26 -34.41
CA ARG A 78 -62.67 16.76 -33.02
C ARG A 78 -63.33 17.80 -32.09
N ASP A 79 -63.52 17.44 -30.83
CA ASP A 79 -64.31 18.19 -29.83
C ASP A 79 -64.08 19.70 -29.83
N THR A 80 -62.82 20.15 -29.91
CA THR A 80 -62.48 21.58 -29.87
C THR A 80 -61.77 22.11 -31.12
N GLY A 81 -61.31 21.25 -32.04
CA GLY A 81 -60.45 21.66 -33.16
C GLY A 81 -60.58 20.81 -34.42
N TRP A 82 -60.03 21.30 -35.53
CA TRP A 82 -59.77 20.50 -36.72
C TRP A 82 -58.40 19.84 -36.55
N CYS A 83 -58.34 18.51 -36.65
CA CYS A 83 -57.10 17.75 -36.50
C CYS A 83 -56.66 17.19 -37.84
N ILE A 84 -55.37 17.34 -38.18
CA ILE A 84 -54.79 16.71 -39.37
C ILE A 84 -54.70 15.19 -39.15
N LEU A 85 -55.08 14.42 -40.16
CA LEU A 85 -54.72 13.01 -40.32
C LEU A 85 -53.42 12.97 -41.13
N PRO A 86 -52.27 12.68 -40.48
CA PRO A 86 -50.99 12.71 -41.17
C PRO A 86 -50.98 11.66 -42.28
N VAL A 87 -50.71 12.11 -43.50
CA VAL A 87 -50.41 11.25 -44.64
C VAL A 87 -48.90 11.20 -44.73
N ALA A 88 -48.30 10.01 -44.68
CA ALA A 88 -46.87 9.85 -44.90
C ALA A 88 -46.47 10.50 -46.23
N SER A 89 -45.43 11.33 -46.22
CA SER A 89 -44.89 11.96 -47.43
C SER A 89 -44.16 10.98 -48.36
N ASN A 90 -44.08 9.71 -47.99
CA ASN A 90 -43.40 8.65 -48.74
C ASN A 90 -44.15 7.30 -48.63
N ALA A 91 -44.15 6.53 -49.72
CA ALA A 91 -44.88 5.26 -49.85
C ALA A 91 -44.43 4.13 -48.89
N ASN A 92 -43.38 4.35 -48.10
CA ASN A 92 -42.78 3.35 -47.21
C ASN A 92 -42.90 3.67 -45.71
N ALA A 93 -43.44 4.81 -45.30
CA ALA A 93 -43.63 5.08 -43.87
C ALA A 93 -44.96 4.49 -43.39
N LYS A 94 -44.87 3.27 -42.86
CA LYS A 94 -45.92 2.63 -42.08
C LYS A 94 -45.85 3.11 -40.62
N THR A 95 -46.01 4.42 -40.36
CA THR A 95 -45.99 4.99 -39.00
C THR A 95 -47.40 5.30 -38.52
N LEU A 96 -48.01 4.28 -37.90
CA LEU A 96 -49.22 4.35 -37.11
C LEU A 96 -48.86 4.77 -35.65
N PHE A 97 -49.60 5.74 -35.12
CA PHE A 97 -49.88 6.00 -33.70
C PHE A 97 -48.72 6.13 -32.70
N TRP A 98 -48.17 7.33 -32.53
CA TRP A 98 -47.68 7.77 -31.21
C TRP A 98 -48.61 8.86 -30.67
N ALA A 99 -49.26 8.59 -29.54
CA ALA A 99 -50.14 9.55 -28.85
C ALA A 99 -49.35 10.81 -28.44
N SER A 100 -50.03 11.96 -28.42
CA SER A 100 -49.47 13.28 -28.09
C SER A 100 -49.04 13.47 -26.64
N ASN A 101 -49.11 12.41 -25.81
CA ASN A 101 -48.73 12.46 -24.40
C ASN A 101 -47.45 11.64 -24.17
N GLY A 102 -46.31 12.22 -24.56
CA GLY A 102 -45.09 12.14 -23.74
C GLY A 102 -44.13 10.95 -23.87
N ASN A 103 -44.05 10.22 -24.99
CA ASN A 103 -43.01 9.20 -25.21
C ASN A 103 -42.28 9.39 -26.55
N SER A 104 -41.56 10.50 -26.72
CA SER A 104 -40.76 10.73 -27.93
C SER A 104 -39.45 9.94 -27.90
N ILE A 105 -39.34 8.89 -28.72
CA ILE A 105 -38.04 8.49 -29.30
C ILE A 105 -37.86 9.38 -30.53
N SER A 106 -37.33 10.59 -30.34
CA SER A 106 -36.98 11.48 -31.45
C SER A 106 -35.58 11.14 -31.95
N ASN A 107 -35.47 10.66 -33.18
CA ASN A 107 -34.19 10.49 -33.85
C ASN A 107 -34.01 11.58 -34.91
N THR A 108 -33.18 12.57 -34.61
CA THR A 108 -32.79 13.64 -35.56
C THR A 108 -31.52 13.31 -36.35
N ASN A 109 -30.88 12.16 -36.08
CA ASN A 109 -29.66 11.71 -36.74
C ASN A 109 -29.96 10.55 -37.72
N ILE A 110 -29.03 10.32 -38.66
CA ILE A 110 -29.06 9.16 -39.59
C ILE A 110 -28.95 7.78 -38.90
N GLY A 111 -28.74 7.73 -37.58
CA GLY A 111 -28.63 6.49 -36.80
C GLY A 111 -29.98 6.07 -36.20
N ARG A 112 -30.51 4.92 -36.61
CA ARG A 112 -31.77 4.35 -36.12
C ARG A 112 -31.67 3.92 -34.64
N VAL A 113 -32.70 4.21 -33.83
CA VAL A 113 -32.93 3.56 -32.52
C VAL A 113 -33.89 2.40 -32.78
N ASP A 114 -33.40 1.16 -32.66
CA ASP A 114 -34.18 -0.05 -32.90
C ASP A 114 -34.61 -0.72 -31.60
N VAL A 115 -35.90 -1.07 -31.54
CA VAL A 115 -36.44 -2.08 -30.64
C VAL A 115 -37.12 -3.12 -31.52
N VAL A 116 -36.52 -4.31 -31.66
CA VAL A 116 -36.98 -5.34 -32.62
C VAL A 116 -37.29 -6.64 -31.86
N SER A 117 -38.55 -7.09 -31.87
CA SER A 117 -38.99 -8.43 -31.44
C SER A 117 -38.35 -8.97 -30.12
N ASN A 118 -38.04 -10.27 -30.03
CA ASN A 118 -37.33 -10.89 -28.91
C ASN A 118 -35.85 -10.42 -28.79
N ASP A 119 -35.42 -9.41 -29.56
CA ASP A 119 -34.06 -8.89 -29.57
C ASP A 119 -33.91 -7.71 -28.58
N GLY A 120 -32.65 -7.28 -28.35
CA GLY A 120 -32.32 -6.20 -27.43
C GLY A 120 -32.45 -4.78 -28.03
N PHE A 121 -32.03 -3.79 -27.25
CA PHE A 121 -31.89 -2.39 -27.68
C PHE A 121 -30.56 -2.17 -28.43
N LEU A 122 -30.60 -1.69 -29.67
CA LEU A 122 -29.41 -1.36 -30.47
C LEU A 122 -29.36 0.12 -30.80
N ALA A 123 -28.41 0.85 -30.19
CA ALA A 123 -28.12 2.25 -30.49
C ALA A 123 -26.76 2.39 -31.21
N LYS A 124 -26.78 2.72 -32.50
CA LYS A 124 -25.58 2.89 -33.33
C LYS A 124 -25.14 4.35 -33.41
N GLY A 125 -23.84 4.56 -33.63
CA GLY A 125 -23.30 5.82 -34.10
C GLY A 125 -21.86 5.64 -34.58
N ALA A 126 -21.23 6.72 -35.02
CA ALA A 126 -19.87 6.71 -35.53
C ALA A 126 -18.96 7.52 -34.59
N LEU A 127 -17.77 6.99 -34.33
CA LEU A 127 -16.69 7.71 -33.63
C LEU A 127 -16.39 9.01 -34.37
N THR A 128 -16.09 10.06 -33.60
CA THR A 128 -15.76 11.43 -34.03
C THR A 128 -16.83 12.18 -34.83
N GLN A 129 -17.94 11.54 -35.20
CA GLN A 129 -19.05 12.14 -35.94
C GLN A 129 -20.26 12.44 -35.05
N GLY A 130 -21.08 13.40 -35.48
CA GLY A 130 -22.30 13.82 -34.78
C GLY A 130 -22.14 15.15 -34.03
N ALA A 131 -23.27 15.69 -33.59
CA ALA A 131 -23.32 16.90 -32.78
C ALA A 131 -22.63 16.69 -31.43
N ASP A 132 -22.09 17.77 -30.88
CA ASP A 132 -21.62 17.75 -29.50
C ASP A 132 -22.80 17.58 -28.54
N LEU A 133 -22.54 16.91 -27.42
CA LEU A 133 -23.47 16.89 -26.31
C LEU A 133 -23.59 18.33 -25.75
N THR A 134 -24.67 19.03 -26.10
CA THR A 134 -25.04 20.32 -25.50
C THR A 134 -25.26 20.11 -24.00
N GLU A 135 -24.55 20.90 -23.17
CA GLU A 135 -24.49 20.85 -21.70
C GLU A 135 -25.58 19.99 -21.09
N ALA A 136 -25.22 18.75 -20.74
CA ALA A 136 -26.18 17.78 -20.23
C ALA A 136 -26.86 18.30 -18.97
N GLY A 137 -26.21 19.24 -18.28
CA GLY A 137 -26.70 19.94 -17.10
C GLY A 137 -26.86 19.00 -15.91
N ALA A 138 -27.37 19.53 -14.79
CA ALA A 138 -27.68 18.71 -13.63
C ALA A 138 -28.82 17.70 -13.91
N GLY A 139 -28.95 16.66 -13.07
CA GLY A 139 -30.08 15.73 -13.03
C GLY A 139 -29.73 14.27 -13.32
N THR A 140 -30.75 13.42 -13.20
CA THR A 140 -30.69 11.99 -13.52
C THR A 140 -30.71 11.76 -15.03
N LYS A 141 -29.77 10.99 -15.57
CA LYS A 141 -29.71 10.69 -17.01
C LYS A 141 -28.98 9.38 -17.30
N LEU A 142 -29.30 8.81 -18.46
CA LEU A 142 -28.54 7.77 -19.14
C LEU A 142 -28.08 8.35 -20.48
N ILE A 143 -26.77 8.32 -20.74
CA ILE A 143 -26.19 8.85 -21.98
C ILE A 143 -25.34 7.76 -22.62
N TRP A 144 -25.72 7.37 -23.83
CA TRP A 144 -24.80 6.79 -24.79
C TRP A 144 -24.32 7.92 -25.69
N TYR A 145 -23.00 8.19 -25.74
CA TYR A 145 -22.42 9.24 -26.58
C TYR A 145 -21.55 8.62 -27.69
N PRO A 146 -22.14 8.27 -28.84
CA PRO A 146 -21.46 7.50 -29.88
C PRO A 146 -20.22 8.19 -30.45
N LYS A 147 -20.23 9.54 -30.54
CA LYS A 147 -19.10 10.34 -31.02
C LYS A 147 -17.81 10.04 -30.26
N LYS A 148 -17.92 9.71 -28.97
CA LYS A 148 -16.79 9.32 -28.10
C LYS A 148 -16.85 7.85 -27.67
N ALA A 149 -17.80 7.04 -28.16
CA ALA A 149 -18.08 5.69 -27.66
C ALA A 149 -18.14 5.60 -26.12
N ALA A 150 -18.74 6.62 -25.48
CA ALA A 150 -18.73 6.78 -24.03
C ALA A 150 -20.12 6.52 -23.43
N PHE A 151 -20.15 6.00 -22.21
CA PHE A 151 -21.37 5.68 -21.47
C PHE A 151 -21.46 6.43 -20.15
N ARG A 152 -22.64 6.98 -19.84
CA ARG A 152 -22.98 7.62 -18.55
C ARG A 152 -24.31 7.09 -18.01
N ALA A 153 -24.41 6.85 -16.71
CA ALA A 153 -25.68 6.54 -16.07
C ALA A 153 -25.70 6.99 -14.60
N GLY A 154 -26.80 7.62 -14.16
CA GLY A 154 -26.96 8.06 -12.77
C GLY A 154 -27.29 9.56 -12.67
N TYR A 155 -26.72 10.25 -11.67
CA TYR A 155 -27.06 11.64 -11.34
C TYR A 155 -25.82 12.52 -11.32
N VAL A 156 -25.90 13.72 -11.90
CA VAL A 156 -24.86 14.76 -11.79
C VAL A 156 -25.46 16.07 -11.30
N THR A 157 -24.73 16.83 -10.49
CA THR A 157 -25.13 18.15 -9.98
C THR A 157 -24.65 19.30 -10.87
N GLY A 158 -23.70 19.04 -11.78
CA GLY A 158 -23.06 20.06 -12.62
C GLY A 158 -22.44 19.49 -13.91
N PRO A 159 -21.34 20.08 -14.41
CA PRO A 159 -20.82 19.83 -15.76
C PRO A 159 -19.98 18.55 -15.91
N ASN A 160 -20.07 17.62 -14.95
CA ASN A 160 -19.23 16.43 -14.92
C ASN A 160 -19.47 15.48 -16.11
N TRP A 161 -20.64 15.56 -16.75
CA TRP A 161 -20.98 14.82 -17.98
C TRP A 161 -21.19 15.72 -19.20
N ASP A 162 -20.63 16.93 -19.19
CA ASP A 162 -20.60 17.78 -20.38
C ASP A 162 -19.48 17.35 -21.32
N LYS A 163 -19.53 17.84 -22.58
CA LYS A 163 -18.66 17.37 -23.68
C LYS A 163 -17.17 17.33 -23.33
N ASP A 164 -16.67 18.26 -22.51
CA ASP A 164 -15.26 18.41 -22.13
C ASP A 164 -14.87 17.55 -20.91
N SER A 165 -15.86 16.98 -20.23
CA SER A 165 -15.70 16.06 -19.09
C SER A 165 -15.88 14.58 -19.49
N ILE A 166 -15.94 14.29 -20.79
CA ILE A 166 -16.08 12.94 -21.34
C ILE A 166 -14.86 12.58 -22.17
N GLY A 167 -14.09 11.58 -21.76
CA GLY A 167 -12.99 11.01 -22.57
C GLY A 167 -13.50 10.04 -23.63
N ASN A 168 -12.69 9.75 -24.64
CA ASN A 168 -13.01 8.71 -25.63
C ASN A 168 -13.07 7.34 -24.94
N TYR A 169 -13.99 6.47 -25.33
CA TYR A 169 -14.20 5.12 -24.78
C TYR A 169 -14.50 5.07 -23.27
N SER A 170 -14.80 6.23 -22.66
CA SER A 170 -14.91 6.34 -21.20
C SER A 170 -16.24 5.81 -20.66
N PHE A 171 -16.21 5.29 -19.44
CA PHE A 171 -17.38 4.77 -18.73
C PHE A 171 -17.54 5.49 -17.40
N ALA A 172 -18.71 6.07 -17.12
CA ALA A 172 -18.98 6.61 -15.79
C ALA A 172 -20.40 6.28 -15.29
N THR A 173 -20.54 5.89 -14.03
CA THR A 173 -21.86 5.62 -13.44
C THR A 173 -21.93 5.93 -11.95
N GLY A 174 -23.11 6.36 -11.49
CA GLY A 174 -23.39 6.71 -10.10
C GLY A 174 -23.67 8.21 -9.93
N TYR A 175 -23.24 8.76 -8.80
CA TYR A 175 -23.48 10.16 -8.40
C TYR A 175 -22.22 10.98 -8.66
N ASP A 176 -22.30 12.06 -9.45
CA ASP A 176 -21.21 13.03 -9.68
C ASP A 176 -19.86 12.47 -10.13
N THR A 177 -19.84 11.32 -10.79
CA THR A 177 -18.61 10.76 -11.35
C THR A 177 -18.11 11.55 -12.57
N LYS A 178 -16.81 11.62 -12.79
CA LYS A 178 -16.20 12.26 -13.96
C LYS A 178 -15.11 11.38 -14.59
N ALA A 179 -15.36 10.86 -15.79
CA ALA A 179 -14.37 10.10 -16.57
C ALA A 179 -13.96 10.90 -17.82
N ASN A 180 -12.96 11.77 -17.69
CA ASN A 180 -12.53 12.67 -18.77
C ASN A 180 -11.23 12.24 -19.45
N GLY A 181 -10.52 11.24 -18.93
CA GLY A 181 -9.41 10.59 -19.64
C GLY A 181 -9.91 9.60 -20.70
N ASP A 182 -9.12 9.39 -21.75
CA ASP A 182 -9.41 8.37 -22.77
C ASP A 182 -9.32 6.97 -22.17
N GLY A 183 -10.31 6.12 -22.38
CA GLY A 183 -10.44 4.80 -21.75
C GLY A 183 -10.72 4.83 -20.24
N ALA A 184 -10.96 6.00 -19.65
CA ALA A 184 -11.14 6.15 -18.21
C ALA A 184 -12.47 5.57 -17.72
N ILE A 185 -12.44 4.96 -16.54
CA ILE A 185 -13.60 4.38 -15.86
C ILE A 185 -13.79 5.05 -14.50
N ALA A 186 -14.96 5.64 -14.25
CA ALA A 186 -15.32 6.26 -12.97
C ALA A 186 -16.66 5.72 -12.43
N ILE A 187 -16.66 5.02 -11.30
CA ILE A 187 -17.86 4.36 -10.75
C ILE A 187 -18.08 4.79 -9.30
N GLY A 188 -19.31 5.11 -8.92
CA GLY A 188 -19.71 5.38 -7.53
C GLY A 188 -20.08 6.84 -7.29
N SER A 189 -19.54 7.46 -6.24
CA SER A 189 -19.91 8.83 -5.82
C SER A 189 -18.72 9.76 -5.96
N ALA A 190 -18.84 10.85 -6.72
CA ALA A 190 -17.82 11.90 -6.86
C ALA A 190 -16.42 11.40 -7.25
N SER A 191 -16.31 10.22 -7.87
CA SER A 191 -15.03 9.67 -8.32
C SER A 191 -14.61 10.26 -9.68
N VAL A 192 -13.34 10.62 -9.82
CA VAL A 192 -12.75 11.28 -10.98
C VAL A 192 -11.65 10.41 -11.56
N ALA A 193 -11.76 10.08 -12.86
CA ALA A 193 -10.76 9.35 -13.63
C ALA A 193 -10.33 10.22 -14.82
N SER A 194 -9.16 10.86 -14.71
CA SER A 194 -8.70 11.89 -15.65
C SER A 194 -7.46 11.51 -16.45
N GLY A 195 -6.68 10.53 -16.00
CA GLY A 195 -5.57 9.98 -16.78
C GLY A 195 -6.06 9.01 -17.87
N VAL A 196 -5.21 8.73 -18.85
CA VAL A 196 -5.51 7.74 -19.91
C VAL A 196 -5.59 6.34 -19.30
N ASN A 197 -6.58 5.54 -19.69
CA ASN A 197 -6.82 4.16 -19.22
C ASN A 197 -6.88 4.03 -17.69
N THR A 198 -7.48 5.01 -17.02
CA THR A 198 -7.59 5.04 -15.55
C THR A 198 -8.83 4.34 -15.02
N PHE A 199 -8.78 3.95 -13.74
CA PHE A 199 -9.85 3.22 -13.06
C PHE A 199 -10.12 3.80 -11.67
N ALA A 200 -11.18 4.61 -11.49
CA ALA A 200 -11.59 5.19 -10.22
C ALA A 200 -12.94 4.62 -9.74
N VAL A 201 -12.96 3.87 -8.64
CA VAL A 201 -14.17 3.18 -8.16
C VAL A 201 -14.41 3.40 -6.67
N GLY A 202 -15.63 3.81 -6.32
CA GLY A 202 -16.09 4.06 -4.96
C GLY A 202 -16.42 5.55 -4.74
N ALA A 203 -16.00 6.12 -3.62
CA ALA A 203 -16.41 7.47 -3.22
C ALA A 203 -15.23 8.47 -3.19
N ASN A 204 -15.29 9.57 -3.94
CA ASN A 204 -14.30 10.65 -3.92
C ASN A 204 -12.87 10.20 -4.27
N ASN A 205 -12.70 9.18 -5.12
CA ASN A 205 -11.36 8.81 -5.60
C ASN A 205 -10.96 9.70 -6.77
N THR A 206 -9.69 10.07 -6.87
CA THR A 206 -9.10 10.75 -8.02
C THR A 206 -7.97 9.91 -8.60
N SER A 207 -8.15 9.40 -9.81
CA SER A 207 -7.11 8.70 -10.58
C SER A 207 -6.68 9.58 -11.75
N SER A 208 -5.51 10.23 -11.60
CA SER A 208 -5.01 11.21 -12.56
C SER A 208 -3.76 10.79 -13.31
N GLY A 209 -2.96 9.85 -12.76
CA GLY A 209 -1.85 9.24 -13.49
C GLY A 209 -2.34 8.32 -14.61
N ASN A 210 -1.59 8.20 -15.70
CA ASN A 210 -1.96 7.28 -16.78
C ASN A 210 -1.88 5.83 -16.31
N HIS A 211 -2.85 5.00 -16.66
CA HIS A 211 -2.98 3.61 -16.21
C HIS A 211 -3.11 3.46 -14.68
N ALA A 212 -3.48 4.54 -13.97
CA ALA A 212 -3.66 4.51 -12.52
C ALA A 212 -5.03 3.93 -12.12
N ALA A 213 -5.04 3.21 -10.99
CA ALA A 213 -6.26 2.68 -10.37
C ALA A 213 -6.43 3.21 -8.94
N GLY A 214 -7.60 3.76 -8.63
CA GLY A 214 -8.02 4.20 -7.29
C GLY A 214 -9.33 3.55 -6.88
N ILE A 215 -9.30 2.70 -5.85
CA ILE A 215 -10.45 1.88 -5.43
C ILE A 215 -10.71 2.11 -3.93
N GLY A 216 -11.95 2.42 -3.56
CA GLY A 216 -12.38 2.64 -2.18
C GLY A 216 -12.87 4.07 -1.95
N SER A 217 -12.29 4.81 -1.01
CA SER A 217 -12.74 6.19 -0.72
C SER A 217 -11.61 7.20 -0.55
N PHE A 218 -11.76 8.42 -1.10
CA PHE A 218 -10.82 9.53 -0.89
C PHE A 218 -9.37 9.25 -1.32
N ASN A 219 -9.14 8.29 -2.21
CA ASN A 219 -7.79 7.99 -2.68
C ASN A 219 -7.36 8.95 -3.79
N LEU A 220 -6.07 9.29 -3.83
CA LEU A 220 -5.42 10.00 -4.92
C LEU A 220 -4.36 9.11 -5.57
N ALA A 221 -4.66 8.59 -6.77
CA ALA A 221 -3.73 7.83 -7.60
C ALA A 221 -3.15 8.77 -8.68
N ALA A 222 -2.11 9.51 -8.30
CA ALA A 222 -1.53 10.59 -9.10
C ALA A 222 -0.35 10.15 -9.99
N GLY A 223 0.39 9.12 -9.60
CA GLY A 223 1.49 8.58 -10.39
C GLY A 223 0.99 7.68 -11.52
N ASP A 224 1.73 7.64 -12.63
CA ASP A 224 1.45 6.70 -13.73
C ASP A 224 1.65 5.25 -13.26
N TYR A 225 0.82 4.33 -13.76
CA TYR A 225 0.83 2.90 -13.41
C TYR A 225 0.64 2.60 -11.91
N THR A 226 0.01 3.52 -11.17
CA THR A 226 -0.20 3.32 -9.73
C THR A 226 -1.43 2.48 -9.42
N THR A 227 -1.40 1.79 -8.29
CA THR A 227 -2.57 1.10 -7.73
C THR A 227 -2.81 1.54 -6.31
N VAL A 228 -4.00 2.08 -6.04
CA VAL A 228 -4.38 2.64 -4.75
C VAL A 228 -5.69 2.02 -4.28
N ILE A 229 -5.67 1.38 -3.11
CA ILE A 229 -6.82 0.62 -2.59
C ILE A 229 -7.04 0.97 -1.11
N GLY A 230 -8.27 1.30 -0.75
CA GLY A 230 -8.69 1.56 0.63
C GLY A 230 -9.17 2.99 0.84
N ALA A 231 -8.68 3.68 1.88
CA ALA A 231 -9.20 4.99 2.27
C ALA A 231 -8.13 6.08 2.43
N SER A 232 -8.31 7.23 1.79
CA SER A 232 -7.47 8.42 2.01
C SER A 232 -5.97 8.22 1.73
N ASN A 233 -5.61 7.31 0.83
CA ASN A 233 -4.22 7.13 0.41
C ASN A 233 -3.85 8.13 -0.69
N THR A 234 -2.60 8.58 -0.71
CA THR A 234 -2.01 9.40 -1.77
C THR A 234 -0.80 8.69 -2.36
N VAL A 235 -0.85 8.35 -3.65
CA VAL A 235 0.24 7.67 -4.35
C VAL A 235 0.60 8.47 -5.59
N ALA A 236 1.76 9.13 -5.55
CA ALA A 236 2.29 9.97 -6.61
C ALA A 236 3.54 9.40 -7.29
N GLY A 237 4.19 8.40 -6.68
CA GLY A 237 5.34 7.72 -7.26
C GLY A 237 4.98 6.93 -8.51
N TYR A 238 5.84 6.96 -9.54
CA TYR A 238 5.67 6.14 -10.76
C TYR A 238 5.61 4.65 -10.40
N ALA A 239 4.69 3.89 -11.00
CA ALA A 239 4.52 2.45 -10.84
C ALA A 239 4.51 1.97 -9.38
N SER A 240 3.81 2.72 -8.52
CA SER A 240 3.81 2.51 -7.06
C SER A 240 2.44 2.08 -6.53
N ASN A 241 2.41 1.50 -5.34
CA ASN A 241 1.19 1.01 -4.71
C ASN A 241 0.94 1.59 -3.32
N GLY A 242 -0.33 1.85 -3.01
CA GLY A 242 -0.76 2.28 -1.67
C GLY A 242 -2.03 1.55 -1.27
N ILE A 243 -1.92 0.64 -0.30
CA ILE A 243 -3.02 -0.23 0.15
C ILE A 243 -3.27 -0.01 1.64
N GLY A 244 -4.54 0.20 2.02
CA GLY A 244 -4.93 0.43 3.42
C GLY A 244 -5.47 1.85 3.60
N ALA A 245 -4.98 2.60 4.59
CA ALA A 245 -5.49 3.94 4.84
C ALA A 245 -4.43 5.01 5.12
N PHE A 246 -4.65 6.24 4.67
CA PHE A 246 -3.78 7.39 4.97
C PHE A 246 -2.31 7.25 4.55
N ASN A 247 -1.96 6.32 3.67
CA ASN A 247 -0.58 6.15 3.23
C ASN A 247 -0.20 7.25 2.21
N GLY A 248 1.03 7.75 2.29
CA GLY A 248 1.64 8.65 1.33
C GLY A 248 2.83 7.99 0.63
N VAL A 249 2.71 7.67 -0.67
CA VAL A 249 3.75 7.00 -1.44
C VAL A 249 4.21 7.89 -2.59
N PHE A 250 5.39 8.47 -2.45
CA PHE A 250 5.96 9.48 -3.36
C PHE A 250 7.20 8.99 -4.11
N GLY A 251 7.91 7.99 -3.59
CA GLY A 251 9.03 7.36 -4.30
C GLY A 251 8.56 6.50 -5.48
N SER A 252 9.33 6.41 -6.56
CA SER A 252 9.00 5.54 -7.70
C SER A 252 9.25 4.06 -7.36
N TYR A 253 8.45 3.16 -7.94
CA TYR A 253 8.49 1.71 -7.69
C TYR A 253 8.34 1.34 -6.21
N ALA A 254 7.64 2.17 -5.45
CA ALA A 254 7.51 2.07 -4.00
C ALA A 254 6.14 1.51 -3.59
N GLY A 255 6.04 1.07 -2.34
CA GLY A 255 4.82 0.44 -1.83
C GLY A 255 4.52 0.73 -0.37
N ALA A 256 3.25 0.92 -0.05
CA ALA A 256 2.73 0.90 1.30
C ALA A 256 1.59 -0.12 1.42
N ILE A 257 1.62 -0.94 2.48
CA ILE A 257 0.49 -1.76 2.91
C ILE A 257 0.28 -1.53 4.40
N GLY A 258 -0.72 -0.73 4.76
CA GLY A 258 -0.81 -0.28 6.15
C GLY A 258 -1.65 0.96 6.41
N ILE A 259 -1.35 1.63 7.51
CA ILE A 259 -1.99 2.87 7.93
C ILE A 259 -0.97 3.97 8.17
N ALA A 260 -1.14 5.11 7.50
CA ALA A 260 -0.34 6.31 7.73
C ALA A 260 1.18 6.11 7.51
N ASP A 261 1.57 5.23 6.60
CA ASP A 261 2.96 5.09 6.17
C ASP A 261 3.34 6.18 5.16
N SER A 262 4.55 6.73 5.24
CA SER A 262 5.10 7.75 4.34
C SER A 262 6.38 7.25 3.66
N ILE A 263 6.32 7.03 2.35
CA ILE A 263 7.42 6.46 1.56
C ILE A 263 7.87 7.50 0.52
N THR A 264 9.06 8.05 0.70
CA THR A 264 9.68 8.97 -0.28
C THR A 264 10.88 8.34 -0.99
N GLY A 265 11.43 7.24 -0.47
CA GLY A 265 12.52 6.50 -1.10
C GLY A 265 12.05 5.73 -2.33
N THR A 266 12.80 5.85 -3.43
CA THR A 266 12.61 5.00 -4.62
C THR A 266 12.87 3.54 -4.27
N VAL A 267 12.02 2.62 -4.76
CA VAL A 267 12.03 1.20 -4.38
C VAL A 267 11.84 0.99 -2.86
N GLY A 268 11.24 1.97 -2.17
CA GLY A 268 10.96 1.90 -0.74
C GLY A 268 9.68 1.13 -0.44
N TYR A 269 9.68 0.32 0.62
CA TYR A 269 8.50 -0.43 1.04
C TYR A 269 8.21 -0.30 2.54
N ALA A 270 6.95 -0.03 2.87
CA ALA A 270 6.46 -0.07 4.24
C ALA A 270 5.29 -1.04 4.39
N PHE A 271 5.33 -1.81 5.48
CA PHE A 271 4.26 -2.70 5.89
C PHE A 271 3.94 -2.42 7.36
N GLY A 272 2.75 -1.90 7.67
CA GLY A 272 2.29 -1.71 9.05
C GLY A 272 1.66 -0.36 9.32
N ARG A 273 2.20 0.44 10.26
CA ARG A 273 1.63 1.76 10.57
C ARG A 273 2.65 2.83 10.92
N TYR A 274 2.41 4.06 10.51
CA TYR A 274 3.22 5.23 10.86
C TYR A 274 4.72 5.07 10.54
N ASN A 275 5.07 4.30 9.52
CA ASN A 275 6.45 4.13 9.10
C ASN A 275 6.86 5.23 8.14
N SER A 276 8.11 5.70 8.24
CA SER A 276 8.73 6.66 7.32
C SER A 276 9.92 5.99 6.62
N VAL A 277 9.80 5.73 5.32
CA VAL A 277 10.85 5.11 4.49
C VAL A 277 11.37 6.12 3.47
N LYS A 278 12.56 6.66 3.71
CA LYS A 278 13.15 7.73 2.90
C LYS A 278 14.34 7.27 2.04
N GLY A 279 15.10 6.29 2.53
CA GLY A 279 16.26 5.76 1.81
C GLY A 279 15.88 4.98 0.56
N TYR A 280 16.73 5.04 -0.47
CA TYR A 280 16.61 4.22 -1.67
C TYR A 280 16.61 2.73 -1.30
N GLY A 281 15.63 1.97 -1.77
CA GLY A 281 15.48 0.55 -1.46
C GLY A 281 15.21 0.25 0.01
N GLY A 282 14.82 1.24 0.82
CA GLY A 282 14.53 1.05 2.25
C GLY A 282 13.33 0.12 2.47
N ILE A 283 13.36 -0.68 3.54
CA ILE A 283 12.19 -1.51 3.93
C ILE A 283 11.91 -1.33 5.42
N GLY A 284 10.66 -1.02 5.75
CA GLY A 284 10.15 -0.98 7.12
C GLY A 284 8.98 -1.95 7.30
N VAL A 285 9.06 -2.85 8.28
CA VAL A 285 7.98 -3.77 8.65
C VAL A 285 7.67 -3.60 10.13
N GLY A 286 6.52 -3.02 10.44
CA GLY A 286 6.06 -2.79 11.82
C GLY A 286 5.49 -1.39 12.04
N ALA A 287 5.89 -0.72 13.12
CA ALA A 287 5.28 0.55 13.52
C ALA A 287 6.30 1.65 13.89
N PHE A 288 6.00 2.90 13.54
CA PHE A 288 6.81 4.06 13.91
C PHE A 288 8.29 3.98 13.49
N LEU A 289 8.57 3.24 12.41
CA LEU A 289 9.94 3.06 11.91
C LEU A 289 10.41 4.29 11.13
N ASN A 290 11.67 4.68 11.32
CA ASN A 290 12.33 5.73 10.54
C ASN A 290 13.51 5.14 9.78
N VAL A 291 13.28 4.74 8.53
CA VAL A 291 14.29 4.16 7.63
C VAL A 291 14.81 5.28 6.73
N ASN A 292 15.79 6.03 7.24
CA ASN A 292 16.31 7.24 6.57
C ASN A 292 17.39 6.94 5.54
N ALA A 293 18.19 5.90 5.77
CA ALA A 293 19.35 5.59 4.95
C ALA A 293 19.07 4.60 3.81
N ASP A 294 19.86 4.72 2.75
CA ASP A 294 19.77 3.83 1.59
C ASP A 294 20.07 2.38 1.97
N PHE A 295 19.29 1.49 1.39
CA PHE A 295 19.29 0.05 1.58
C PHE A 295 19.07 -0.42 3.03
N ALA A 296 18.73 0.47 3.96
CA ALA A 296 18.46 0.09 5.34
C ALA A 296 17.15 -0.73 5.46
N LYS A 297 17.11 -1.63 6.45
CA LYS A 297 16.01 -2.59 6.66
C LYS A 297 15.63 -2.65 8.14
N SER A 298 14.37 -2.41 8.44
CA SER A 298 13.88 -2.40 9.81
C SER A 298 12.67 -3.28 10.02
N PHE A 299 12.68 -4.04 11.10
CA PHE A 299 11.60 -4.92 11.54
C PHE A 299 11.31 -4.66 13.02
N GLY A 300 10.07 -4.27 13.36
CA GLY A 300 9.62 -4.04 14.74
C GLY A 300 9.05 -2.64 14.99
N GLU A 301 9.35 -2.01 16.12
CA GLU A 301 8.73 -0.74 16.53
C GLU A 301 9.73 0.35 16.91
N SER A 302 9.48 1.59 16.46
CA SER A 302 10.25 2.78 16.88
C SER A 302 11.76 2.70 16.63
N ASN A 303 12.20 1.99 15.59
CA ASN A 303 13.61 1.97 15.21
C ASN A 303 13.97 3.17 14.31
N LEU A 304 15.21 3.65 14.42
CA LEU A 304 15.79 4.74 13.64
C LEU A 304 17.04 4.25 12.91
N LEU A 305 17.04 4.28 11.58
CA LEU A 305 18.15 3.78 10.76
C LEU A 305 18.69 4.90 9.88
N ASN A 306 19.81 5.48 10.31
CA ASN A 306 20.56 6.53 9.61
C ASN A 306 21.82 6.01 8.91
N GLY A 307 22.24 4.76 9.18
CA GLY A 307 23.38 4.12 8.55
C GLY A 307 23.06 3.45 7.21
N TYR A 308 23.88 3.71 6.19
CA TYR A 308 23.81 3.02 4.89
C TYR A 308 23.83 1.50 5.04
N SER A 309 22.89 0.79 4.41
CA SER A 309 22.77 -0.68 4.51
C SER A 309 22.77 -1.20 5.96
N SER A 310 22.13 -0.48 6.88
CA SER A 310 21.98 -0.93 8.28
C SER A 310 20.71 -1.75 8.48
N TYR A 311 20.72 -2.57 9.53
CA TYR A 311 19.64 -3.50 9.85
C TYR A 311 19.20 -3.30 11.29
N SER A 312 17.89 -3.33 11.54
CA SER A 312 17.34 -3.40 12.90
C SER A 312 16.22 -4.41 13.01
N PHE A 313 16.24 -5.15 14.12
CA PHE A 313 15.22 -6.11 14.52
C PHE A 313 14.84 -5.86 15.98
N GLY A 314 13.56 -5.64 16.26
CA GLY A 314 13.05 -5.36 17.62
C GLY A 314 12.65 -3.90 17.78
N ASN A 315 12.85 -3.33 18.98
CA ASN A 315 12.24 -2.05 19.34
C ASN A 315 13.25 -1.00 19.82
N PHE A 316 13.01 0.26 19.48
CA PHE A 316 13.81 1.41 19.93
C PHE A 316 15.29 1.37 19.55
N ASN A 317 15.64 0.65 18.48
CA ASN A 317 17.03 0.55 18.04
C ASN A 317 17.43 1.74 17.16
N SER A 318 18.64 2.26 17.34
CA SER A 318 19.24 3.31 16.53
C SER A 318 20.52 2.80 15.83
N THR A 319 20.58 2.90 14.51
CA THR A 319 21.77 2.59 13.71
C THR A 319 22.25 3.85 12.98
N ASP A 320 23.31 4.48 13.48
CA ASP A 320 23.84 5.73 12.94
C ASP A 320 25.00 5.54 11.96
N SER A 321 25.49 4.31 11.82
CA SER A 321 26.66 4.01 10.99
C SER A 321 26.40 2.88 9.98
N ALA A 322 27.14 2.93 8.87
CA ALA A 322 26.95 2.00 7.75
C ALA A 322 27.19 0.54 8.16
N PHE A 323 26.45 -0.37 7.51
CA PHE A 323 26.57 -1.83 7.67
C PHE A 323 26.34 -2.37 9.09
N SER A 324 25.75 -1.56 9.97
CA SER A 324 25.50 -1.95 11.35
C SER A 324 24.25 -2.81 11.50
N MET A 325 24.22 -3.66 12.52
CA MET A 325 23.11 -4.57 12.80
C MET A 325 22.68 -4.54 14.27
N ALA A 326 21.49 -4.02 14.52
CA ALA A 326 20.87 -3.94 15.83
C ALA A 326 19.81 -5.03 16.01
N ILE A 327 19.90 -5.82 17.09
CA ILE A 327 18.93 -6.87 17.41
C ILE A 327 18.51 -6.74 18.87
N GLY A 328 17.21 -6.54 19.13
CA GLY A 328 16.63 -6.50 20.46
C GLY A 328 16.03 -5.15 20.81
N PHE A 329 16.31 -4.67 22.03
CA PHE A 329 15.68 -3.47 22.59
C PHE A 329 16.70 -2.37 22.85
N ALA A 330 16.41 -1.15 22.42
CA ALA A 330 17.17 0.07 22.74
C ALA A 330 18.68 -0.02 22.41
N GLN A 331 19.04 -0.66 21.30
CA GLN A 331 20.45 -0.68 20.87
C GLN A 331 20.84 0.68 20.25
N ASN A 332 22.09 1.12 20.43
CA ASN A 332 22.64 2.32 19.79
C ASN A 332 23.98 1.98 19.11
N LEU A 333 23.98 2.01 17.77
CA LEU A 333 25.13 1.61 16.97
C LEU A 333 25.71 2.79 16.20
N ALA A 334 26.79 3.35 16.72
CA ALA A 334 27.56 4.44 16.10
C ALA A 334 28.82 3.95 15.35
N GLY A 335 29.26 2.71 15.61
CA GLY A 335 30.40 2.10 14.92
C GLY A 335 30.04 1.52 13.54
N THR A 336 30.86 1.77 12.52
CA THR A 336 30.65 1.17 11.18
C THR A 336 30.82 -0.34 11.24
N ALA A 337 29.93 -1.07 10.56
CA ALA A 337 29.90 -2.54 10.55
C ALA A 337 29.89 -3.17 11.95
N SER A 338 29.27 -2.48 12.92
CA SER A 338 29.13 -2.97 14.28
C SER A 338 27.84 -3.78 14.48
N ILE A 339 27.84 -4.66 15.48
CA ILE A 339 26.73 -5.55 15.80
C ILE A 339 26.36 -5.39 17.28
N ALA A 340 25.08 -5.23 17.57
CA ALA A 340 24.58 -5.16 18.94
C ALA A 340 23.37 -6.08 19.11
N VAL A 341 23.42 -6.97 20.10
CA VAL A 341 22.38 -7.97 20.38
C VAL A 341 21.99 -7.93 21.86
N GLY A 342 20.70 -7.80 22.15
CA GLY A 342 20.14 -7.88 23.50
C GLY A 342 19.41 -6.61 23.93
N SER A 343 19.87 -5.95 24.99
CA SER A 343 19.15 -4.79 25.57
C SER A 343 20.08 -3.65 25.98
N ASN A 344 19.82 -2.45 25.47
CA ASN A 344 20.55 -1.23 25.84
C ASN A 344 22.07 -1.31 25.64
N ASN A 345 22.54 -1.84 24.50
CA ASN A 345 23.98 -1.87 24.19
C ASN A 345 24.37 -0.74 23.25
N PHE A 346 25.60 -0.27 23.42
CA PHE A 346 26.19 0.85 22.69
C PHE A 346 27.48 0.38 21.98
N THR A 347 27.49 0.39 20.65
CA THR A 347 28.70 0.13 19.86
C THR A 347 29.22 1.43 19.27
N LYS A 348 30.49 1.76 19.55
CA LYS A 348 31.16 2.94 18.98
C LYS A 348 32.33 2.57 18.08
N GLY A 349 32.99 1.46 18.36
CA GLY A 349 34.13 1.00 17.57
C GLY A 349 33.70 0.48 16.20
N LYS A 350 34.52 0.74 15.17
CA LYS A 350 34.38 0.08 13.87
C LYS A 350 34.58 -1.43 14.03
N TYR A 351 33.71 -2.24 13.42
CA TYR A 351 33.67 -3.71 13.59
C TYR A 351 33.42 -4.20 15.03
N ALA A 352 32.94 -3.34 15.93
CA ALA A 352 32.69 -3.73 17.31
C ALA A 352 31.44 -4.61 17.45
N THR A 353 31.45 -5.53 18.40
CA THR A 353 30.34 -6.43 18.71
C THR A 353 29.97 -6.32 20.19
N ALA A 354 28.68 -6.14 20.50
CA ALA A 354 28.15 -6.16 21.86
C ALA A 354 27.00 -7.17 21.97
N ILE A 355 27.10 -8.17 22.87
CA ILE A 355 26.08 -9.20 23.06
C ILE A 355 25.74 -9.30 24.55
N GLY A 356 24.56 -8.84 24.95
CA GLY A 356 24.14 -8.86 26.35
C GLY A 356 23.29 -7.65 26.72
N ARG A 357 23.54 -7.08 27.90
CA ARG A 357 22.75 -5.95 28.40
C ARG A 357 23.60 -4.83 29.00
N ASN A 358 23.28 -3.58 28.65
CA ASN A 358 23.98 -2.38 29.15
C ASN A 358 25.47 -2.37 28.83
N LEU A 359 25.86 -2.82 27.63
CA LEU A 359 27.25 -2.94 27.23
C LEU A 359 27.76 -1.72 26.43
N TYR A 360 29.05 -1.42 26.55
CA TYR A 360 29.79 -0.44 25.75
C TYR A 360 30.93 -1.14 25.00
N ALA A 361 30.80 -1.30 23.68
CA ALA A 361 31.86 -1.80 22.80
C ALA A 361 32.48 -0.65 22.00
N LYS A 362 33.59 -0.08 22.51
CA LYS A 362 34.18 1.15 21.97
C LYS A 362 35.42 0.97 21.10
N SER A 363 36.14 -0.13 21.26
CA SER A 363 37.40 -0.36 20.55
C SER A 363 37.16 -0.81 19.10
N HIS A 364 38.06 -0.44 18.19
CA HIS A 364 38.11 -1.02 16.84
C HIS A 364 38.24 -2.55 16.91
N GLY A 365 37.28 -3.28 16.34
CA GLY A 365 37.21 -4.75 16.39
C GLY A 365 36.91 -5.32 17.78
N GLY A 366 36.45 -4.51 18.73
CA GLY A 366 36.21 -4.94 20.11
C GLY A 366 34.96 -5.78 20.26
N ALA A 367 35.06 -6.91 20.96
CA ALA A 367 33.94 -7.78 21.32
C ALA A 367 33.63 -7.70 22.82
N VAL A 368 32.37 -7.43 23.18
CA VAL A 368 31.93 -7.29 24.56
C VAL A 368 30.72 -8.18 24.82
N THR A 369 30.75 -8.93 25.92
CA THR A 369 29.63 -9.78 26.35
C THR A 369 29.31 -9.58 27.83
N GLY A 370 28.17 -10.10 28.29
CA GLY A 370 27.75 -10.08 29.70
C GLY A 370 26.83 -8.90 30.04
N ILE A 371 27.04 -8.31 31.22
CA ILE A 371 26.24 -7.16 31.70
C ILE A 371 27.12 -6.06 32.27
N PHE A 372 26.76 -4.79 32.01
CA PHE A 372 27.37 -3.62 32.62
C PHE A 372 28.92 -3.64 32.63
N ASN A 373 29.54 -3.84 31.47
CA ASN A 373 31.00 -3.76 31.36
C ASN A 373 31.50 -2.35 31.71
N ASP A 374 32.78 -2.29 32.12
CA ASP A 374 33.46 -1.03 32.36
C ASP A 374 33.39 -0.14 31.12
N SER A 375 33.12 1.13 31.36
CA SER A 375 32.89 2.15 30.32
C SER A 375 33.88 3.30 30.39
N MET A 376 34.96 3.17 31.17
CA MET A 376 35.95 4.24 31.33
C MET A 376 37.05 4.20 30.27
N ASP A 377 37.00 3.24 29.33
CA ASP A 377 37.97 3.15 28.24
C ASP A 377 37.87 4.34 27.27
N ALA A 378 39.01 4.98 27.04
CA ALA A 378 39.23 5.98 25.99
C ALA A 378 39.83 5.33 24.73
N ALA A 379 39.33 4.16 24.35
CA ALA A 379 39.82 3.43 23.19
C ALA A 379 39.67 4.26 21.90
N ASN A 380 40.57 4.07 20.94
CA ASN A 380 40.40 4.64 19.61
C ASN A 380 39.35 3.80 18.85
N PRO A 381 38.18 4.37 18.51
CA PRO A 381 37.10 3.63 17.86
C PRO A 381 37.39 3.37 16.38
N ASN A 382 38.35 4.07 15.79
CA ASN A 382 38.60 4.08 14.35
C ASN A 382 39.82 3.25 13.96
N ASP A 383 40.84 3.15 14.82
CA ASP A 383 42.13 2.52 14.50
C ASP A 383 42.66 1.56 15.57
N PHE A 384 43.66 0.76 15.16
CA PHE A 384 44.44 -0.10 16.03
C PHE A 384 45.21 0.72 17.08
N HIS A 385 45.14 0.32 18.34
CA HIS A 385 45.91 0.92 19.43
C HIS A 385 46.24 -0.15 20.49
N PRO A 386 47.49 -0.26 20.97
CA PRO A 386 47.91 -1.34 21.89
C PRO A 386 47.06 -1.50 23.15
N LEU A 387 46.50 -0.39 23.65
CA LEU A 387 45.66 -0.36 24.87
C LEU A 387 44.15 -0.47 24.57
N ASN A 388 43.74 -0.64 23.31
CA ASN A 388 42.34 -0.91 23.00
C ASN A 388 41.91 -2.24 23.63
N ARG A 389 40.74 -2.25 24.24
CA ARG A 389 40.14 -3.44 24.84
C ARG A 389 39.37 -4.20 23.77
N ILE A 390 40.03 -5.19 23.18
CA ILE A 390 39.48 -5.97 22.05
C ILE A 390 38.55 -7.10 22.50
N PHE A 391 38.63 -7.53 23.76
CA PHE A 391 37.65 -8.45 24.35
C PHE A 391 37.34 -8.07 25.80
N GLN A 392 36.07 -8.03 26.16
CA GLN A 392 35.61 -7.74 27.52
C GLN A 392 34.43 -8.63 27.91
N ILE A 393 34.43 -9.12 29.15
CA ILE A 393 33.27 -9.78 29.77
C ILE A 393 32.80 -8.90 30.92
N GLY A 394 31.67 -8.21 30.73
CA GLY A 394 31.03 -7.40 31.75
C GLY A 394 30.37 -8.25 32.83
N ASN A 395 30.62 -7.92 34.09
CA ASN A 395 30.00 -8.52 35.25
C ASN A 395 29.49 -7.47 36.26
N GLY A 396 29.31 -6.23 35.81
CA GLY A 396 28.78 -5.16 36.64
C GLY A 396 27.32 -5.44 37.04
N THR A 397 26.87 -4.78 38.10
CA THR A 397 25.53 -5.01 38.66
C THR A 397 24.55 -3.87 38.39
N ALA A 398 25.07 -2.68 38.06
CA ALA A 398 24.28 -1.48 37.77
C ALA A 398 25.07 -0.48 36.93
N GLU A 399 24.39 0.57 36.44
CA GLU A 399 25.00 1.65 35.63
C GLU A 399 26.14 2.37 36.38
N ASN A 400 25.97 2.58 37.68
CA ASN A 400 26.96 3.18 38.57
C ASN A 400 27.93 2.15 39.20
N ALA A 401 27.81 0.88 38.84
CA ALA A 401 28.62 -0.23 39.36
C ALA A 401 29.04 -1.16 38.22
N ARG A 402 29.71 -0.56 37.22
CA ARG A 402 30.21 -1.25 36.03
C ARG A 402 31.55 -1.92 36.33
N SER A 403 31.75 -3.13 35.80
CA SER A 403 33.00 -3.87 35.97
C SER A 403 33.19 -4.93 34.89
N ASN A 404 34.45 -5.35 34.71
CA ASN A 404 34.82 -6.46 33.85
C ASN A 404 35.30 -7.64 34.68
N ALA A 405 34.79 -8.83 34.39
CA ALA A 405 35.39 -10.08 34.86
C ALA A 405 36.72 -10.35 34.14
N MET A 406 36.77 -10.06 32.83
CA MET A 406 37.93 -10.29 31.98
C MET A 406 38.09 -9.12 30.99
N THR A 407 39.34 -8.75 30.71
CA THR A 407 39.72 -7.75 29.70
C THR A 407 40.91 -8.28 28.89
N VAL A 408 40.87 -8.18 27.56
CA VAL A 408 42.00 -8.45 26.68
C VAL A 408 42.34 -7.18 25.91
N LEU A 409 43.59 -6.76 26.02
CA LEU A 409 44.13 -5.62 25.29
C LEU A 409 44.67 -6.04 23.93
N GLN A 410 44.71 -5.09 23.00
CA GLN A 410 45.18 -5.33 21.64
C GLN A 410 46.67 -5.70 21.56
N ASN A 411 47.47 -5.37 22.57
CA ASN A 411 48.86 -5.83 22.73
C ASN A 411 49.00 -7.28 23.22
N GLY A 412 47.87 -7.97 23.45
CA GLY A 412 47.80 -9.35 23.92
C GLY A 412 47.87 -9.52 25.43
N ASN A 413 47.84 -8.44 26.21
CA ASN A 413 47.76 -8.54 27.67
C ASN A 413 46.34 -8.90 28.09
N VAL A 414 46.22 -9.89 28.99
CA VAL A 414 44.95 -10.40 29.53
C VAL A 414 44.85 -10.04 31.00
N GLY A 415 43.76 -9.37 31.37
CA GLY A 415 43.41 -9.04 32.74
C GLY A 415 42.21 -9.85 33.23
N VAL A 416 42.29 -10.43 34.42
CA VAL A 416 41.16 -11.02 35.15
C VAL A 416 40.97 -10.21 36.43
N GLY A 417 39.81 -9.58 36.60
CA GLY A 417 39.56 -8.63 37.69
C GLY A 417 40.32 -7.29 37.57
N THR A 418 40.97 -7.03 36.43
CA THR A 418 41.64 -5.76 36.10
C THR A 418 41.35 -5.37 34.65
N THR A 419 41.25 -4.07 34.39
CA THR A 419 40.98 -3.50 33.06
C THR A 419 42.21 -2.91 32.38
N THR A 420 43.35 -2.88 33.06
CA THR A 420 44.61 -2.28 32.59
C THR A 420 45.80 -3.21 32.85
N PRO A 421 45.77 -4.46 32.31
CA PRO A 421 46.85 -5.41 32.54
C PRO A 421 48.17 -4.91 31.92
N VAL A 422 49.24 -4.86 32.71
CA VAL A 422 50.60 -4.50 32.25
C VAL A 422 51.44 -5.74 31.93
N GLN A 423 50.96 -6.93 32.29
CA GLN A 423 51.57 -8.22 31.96
C GLN A 423 50.72 -9.02 30.97
N LYS A 424 51.33 -10.04 30.36
CA LYS A 424 50.62 -10.94 29.43
C LYS A 424 49.39 -11.61 30.07
N LEU A 425 49.51 -11.98 31.33
CA LEU A 425 48.38 -12.38 32.17
C LEU A 425 48.51 -11.70 33.52
N GLU A 426 47.51 -10.91 33.90
CA GLU A 426 47.42 -10.25 35.20
C GLU A 426 46.10 -10.61 35.86
N VAL A 427 46.16 -11.20 37.05
CA VAL A 427 44.98 -11.55 37.85
C VAL A 427 44.98 -10.69 39.09
N ASN A 428 43.99 -9.81 39.20
CA ASN A 428 43.73 -9.04 40.42
C ASN A 428 42.79 -9.85 41.33
N GLY A 429 43.39 -10.76 42.11
CA GLY A 429 42.68 -11.68 42.99
C GLY A 429 43.42 -13.00 43.17
N ASN A 430 42.73 -14.01 43.70
CA ASN A 430 43.31 -15.32 43.97
C ASN A 430 43.23 -16.24 42.75
N ILE A 431 44.30 -16.98 42.47
CA ILE A 431 44.34 -18.01 41.43
C ILE A 431 44.25 -19.39 42.11
N ARG A 432 43.21 -20.17 41.80
CA ARG A 432 43.12 -21.58 42.21
C ARG A 432 43.73 -22.45 41.13
N GLN A 433 44.77 -23.21 41.48
CA GLN A 433 45.54 -24.03 40.54
C GLN A 433 45.27 -25.53 40.76
N ALA A 434 45.19 -26.31 39.67
CA ALA A 434 45.29 -27.77 39.73
C ALA A 434 46.78 -28.12 39.82
N ALA A 435 47.29 -28.20 41.05
CA ALA A 435 48.73 -28.26 41.31
C ALA A 435 49.18 -29.64 41.82
N TYR A 436 50.44 -29.99 41.55
CA TYR A 436 51.16 -30.97 42.35
C TYR A 436 51.30 -30.41 43.76
N SER A 437 51.13 -31.24 44.78
CA SER A 437 51.18 -30.79 46.16
C SER A 437 51.91 -31.77 47.07
N GLN A 438 52.67 -31.23 48.02
CA GLN A 438 53.39 -32.01 49.03
C GLN A 438 53.14 -31.40 50.40
N SER A 439 52.68 -32.21 51.35
CA SER A 439 52.65 -31.81 52.76
C SER A 439 54.07 -31.75 53.30
N VAL A 440 54.43 -30.65 53.95
CA VAL A 440 55.77 -30.46 54.52
C VAL A 440 55.67 -29.90 55.93
N THR A 441 56.57 -30.39 56.80
CA THR A 441 56.83 -29.83 58.13
C THR A 441 58.30 -29.41 58.19
N VAL A 442 58.56 -28.23 58.72
CA VAL A 442 59.90 -27.65 58.86
C VAL A 442 60.08 -27.17 60.29
N ALA A 443 61.05 -27.72 61.00
CA ALA A 443 61.37 -27.28 62.37
C ALA A 443 61.89 -25.84 62.40
N ALA A 444 61.90 -25.20 63.58
CA ALA A 444 62.45 -23.86 63.77
C ALA A 444 63.90 -23.80 63.29
N THR A 445 64.30 -22.70 62.66
CA THR A 445 65.66 -22.48 62.10
C THR A 445 66.19 -23.57 61.15
N SER A 446 65.30 -24.40 60.58
CA SER A 446 65.68 -25.58 59.78
C SER A 446 65.33 -25.44 58.29
N VAL A 447 65.92 -26.30 57.46
CA VAL A 447 65.62 -26.43 56.03
C VAL A 447 65.10 -27.84 55.74
N SER A 448 63.95 -27.95 55.08
CA SER A 448 63.42 -29.21 54.54
C SER A 448 63.50 -29.19 53.03
N ASN A 449 63.96 -30.29 52.43
CA ASN A 449 64.07 -30.45 50.99
C ASN A 449 63.21 -31.63 50.53
N PHE A 450 62.55 -31.48 49.39
CA PHE A 450 61.98 -32.61 48.66
C PHE A 450 62.32 -32.49 47.17
N VAL A 451 62.44 -33.63 46.49
CA VAL A 451 62.73 -33.68 45.05
C VAL A 451 61.46 -34.11 44.32
N TRP A 452 61.03 -33.29 43.37
CA TRP A 452 59.96 -33.62 42.44
C TRP A 452 60.56 -34.05 41.10
N THR A 453 60.36 -35.30 40.73
CA THR A 453 60.73 -35.83 39.40
C THR A 453 59.57 -35.61 38.43
N HIS A 454 59.76 -34.68 37.49
CA HIS A 454 58.78 -34.26 36.50
C HIS A 454 58.97 -34.92 35.12
N ASN A 455 60.13 -35.55 34.84
CA ASN A 455 60.42 -36.28 33.60
C ASN A 455 60.15 -35.50 32.30
N LEU A 456 60.40 -34.18 32.30
CA LEU A 456 60.07 -33.32 31.15
C LEU A 456 61.20 -33.26 30.11
N GLY A 457 62.41 -33.72 30.44
CA GLY A 457 63.57 -33.66 29.55
C GLY A 457 64.23 -32.28 29.42
N TYR A 458 63.75 -31.27 30.17
CA TYR A 458 64.32 -29.92 30.26
C TYR A 458 64.08 -29.34 31.66
N GLN A 459 64.73 -28.21 31.98
CA GLN A 459 64.59 -27.54 33.27
C GLN A 459 63.38 -26.56 33.26
N PRO A 460 62.23 -26.90 33.88
CA PRO A 460 61.05 -26.03 33.88
C PRO A 460 61.18 -24.84 34.82
N ILE A 461 60.63 -23.69 34.44
CA ILE A 461 60.30 -22.66 35.43
C ILE A 461 59.09 -23.16 36.21
N ILE A 462 59.11 -23.01 37.54
CA ILE A 462 57.96 -23.35 38.36
C ILE A 462 57.47 -22.17 39.17
N MET A 463 56.15 -22.07 39.34
CA MET A 463 55.55 -21.23 40.36
C MET A 463 55.22 -22.10 41.56
N ILE A 464 55.61 -21.65 42.76
CA ILE A 464 55.39 -22.35 44.03
C ILE A 464 54.48 -21.48 44.91
N SER A 465 53.51 -22.10 45.57
CA SER A 465 52.77 -21.50 46.68
C SER A 465 52.80 -22.40 47.91
N LEU A 466 52.54 -21.83 49.08
CA LEU A 466 52.45 -22.53 50.35
C LEU A 466 51.12 -22.19 51.02
N ASP A 467 50.26 -23.20 51.21
CA ASP A 467 49.08 -23.09 52.07
C ASP A 467 49.51 -23.45 53.51
N GLN A 468 49.70 -22.46 54.39
CA GLN A 468 49.98 -22.73 55.80
C GLN A 468 48.71 -23.22 56.50
N THR A 469 48.77 -24.37 57.18
CA THR A 469 47.62 -24.97 57.85
C THR A 469 47.80 -25.14 59.37
N GLY A 470 48.94 -24.73 59.94
CA GLY A 470 49.16 -24.73 61.39
C GLY A 470 50.55 -24.22 61.82
N GLY A 471 50.57 -23.52 62.96
CA GLY A 471 51.76 -22.92 63.58
C GLY A 471 51.53 -21.43 63.88
N SER A 472 51.34 -21.08 65.15
CA SER A 472 51.21 -19.69 65.59
C SER A 472 52.49 -18.90 65.26
N ASN A 473 52.37 -17.88 64.40
CA ASN A 473 53.37 -16.83 64.11
C ASN A 473 54.52 -17.15 63.13
N CYS A 474 54.41 -18.15 62.25
CA CYS A 474 55.43 -18.43 61.23
C CYS A 474 55.28 -17.54 59.97
N GLU A 475 55.50 -16.22 60.09
CA GLU A 475 55.50 -15.28 58.95
C GLU A 475 56.76 -15.38 58.05
N SER A 476 57.72 -16.25 58.39
CA SER A 476 59.08 -16.22 57.80
C SER A 476 59.57 -17.55 57.23
N VAL A 477 58.73 -18.26 56.46
CA VAL A 477 59.16 -19.42 55.64
C VAL A 477 59.53 -18.95 54.24
N SER A 478 60.79 -19.10 53.86
CA SER A 478 61.29 -18.82 52.50
C SER A 478 61.39 -20.10 51.68
N PHE A 479 61.03 -20.04 50.40
CA PHE A 479 61.19 -21.14 49.45
C PHE A 479 62.33 -20.86 48.46
N SER A 480 62.99 -21.92 48.01
CA SER A 480 63.85 -21.90 46.84
C SER A 480 63.72 -23.21 46.08
N TYR A 481 64.07 -23.21 44.80
CA TYR A 481 64.17 -24.43 44.03
C TYR A 481 65.46 -24.44 43.21
N ALA A 482 65.94 -25.65 42.91
CA ALA A 482 67.10 -25.86 42.06
C ALA A 482 66.89 -27.12 41.21
N HIS A 483 67.25 -27.04 39.93
CA HIS A 483 67.25 -28.21 39.05
C HIS A 483 68.32 -29.18 39.52
N VAL A 484 67.93 -30.43 39.75
CA VAL A 484 68.88 -31.52 40.04
C VAL A 484 69.41 -32.07 38.72
N ASP A 485 68.53 -32.24 37.75
CA ASP A 485 68.80 -32.64 36.37
C ASP A 485 67.66 -32.14 35.45
N ASN A 486 67.62 -32.59 34.19
CA ASN A 486 66.57 -32.22 33.23
C ASN A 486 65.19 -32.86 33.51
N ASN A 487 65.09 -33.70 34.54
CA ASN A 487 63.88 -34.46 34.88
C ASN A 487 63.45 -34.26 36.33
N SER A 488 64.25 -33.61 37.16
CA SER A 488 64.01 -33.50 38.60
C SER A 488 64.35 -32.11 39.13
N LEU A 489 63.50 -31.62 40.02
CA LEU A 489 63.64 -30.35 40.70
C LEU A 489 63.66 -30.56 42.21
N ARG A 490 64.64 -29.98 42.90
CA ARG A 490 64.65 -29.91 44.36
C ARG A 490 63.94 -28.63 44.79
N ILE A 491 62.92 -28.76 45.62
CA ILE A 491 62.26 -27.65 46.30
C ILE A 491 62.71 -27.65 47.76
N SER A 492 63.17 -26.50 48.23
CA SER A 492 63.73 -26.29 49.56
C SER A 492 62.88 -25.26 50.31
N LEU A 493 62.54 -25.55 51.56
CA LEU A 493 61.79 -24.67 52.43
C LEU A 493 62.63 -24.39 53.66
N ARG A 494 62.90 -23.12 53.94
CA ARG A 494 63.66 -22.69 55.13
C ARG A 494 62.71 -21.96 56.06
N ASN A 495 62.62 -22.44 57.29
CA ASN A 495 61.92 -21.75 58.36
C ASN A 495 62.91 -20.83 59.10
N ASN A 496 62.76 -19.52 58.96
CA ASN A 496 63.62 -18.53 59.61
C ASN A 496 63.12 -18.12 61.00
N HIS A 497 62.01 -18.69 61.48
CA HIS A 497 61.50 -18.42 62.82
C HIS A 497 62.35 -19.15 63.87
N SER A 498 62.65 -18.47 64.97
CA SER A 498 63.59 -18.93 66.00
C SER A 498 63.00 -19.96 66.96
N SER A 499 61.68 -20.04 67.09
CA SER A 499 61.04 -20.82 68.16
C SER A 499 59.79 -21.60 67.76
N ALA A 500 59.36 -21.56 66.49
CA ALA A 500 58.14 -22.23 66.04
C ALA A 500 58.41 -23.01 64.76
N GLY A 501 57.92 -24.26 64.70
CA GLY A 501 57.86 -25.03 63.45
C GLY A 501 56.80 -24.48 62.50
N ALA A 502 56.89 -24.84 61.23
CA ALA A 502 55.91 -24.51 60.21
C ALA A 502 55.42 -25.79 59.52
N SER A 503 54.10 -25.94 59.39
CA SER A 503 53.48 -27.01 58.62
C SER A 503 52.54 -26.43 57.59
N GLY A 504 52.57 -26.99 56.38
CA GLY A 504 51.71 -26.55 55.29
C GLY A 504 51.79 -27.47 54.08
N ILE A 505 51.02 -27.10 53.06
CA ILE A 505 51.01 -27.78 51.77
C ILE A 505 51.71 -26.89 50.76
N VAL A 506 52.85 -27.35 50.25
CA VAL A 506 53.50 -26.71 49.10
C VAL A 506 52.78 -27.17 47.84
N ARG A 507 52.41 -26.22 46.98
CA ARG A 507 51.84 -26.47 45.66
C ARG A 507 52.74 -25.88 44.59
N TRP A 508 52.83 -26.52 43.42
CA TRP A 508 53.54 -25.94 42.30
C TRP A 508 52.95 -26.32 40.94
N ILE A 509 53.23 -25.48 39.95
CA ILE A 509 52.93 -25.70 38.54
C ILE A 509 54.16 -25.43 37.67
N VAL A 510 54.22 -26.11 36.53
CA VAL A 510 55.19 -25.82 35.47
C VAL A 510 54.69 -24.61 34.70
N VAL A 511 55.57 -23.63 34.51
CA VAL A 511 55.34 -22.46 33.67
C VAL A 511 56.15 -22.67 32.40
N TYR A 512 55.45 -22.72 31.26
CA TYR A 512 56.03 -22.86 29.94
C TYR A 512 56.45 -21.52 29.36
#